data_AF-A0A3R9VHD2-F1
#
_entry.id   AF-A0A3R9VHD2-F1
#
_cell.length_a   1.000
_cell.length_b   1.000
_cell.length_c   1.000
_cell.angle_alpha   90.00
_cell.angle_beta   90.00
_cell.angle_gamma   90.00
#
_symmetry.space_group_name_H-M   'P 1'
#
loop_
_entity.id
_entity.type
_entity.pdbx_description
1 polymer ?
#
loop_
_entity_poly.entity_id
_entity_poly.type
_entity_poly.pdbx_seq_one_letter_code
_entity_poly.pdbx_strand_id
1 'polypeptide(L)'
;MNRRSRTSAAVAALALAATTLVSAAPAQAKHRPCPTLSVSAGWYGDNKARLDRLIADHCADARTKGRKPLAVFDWDNTVIKNDVGDATLYWLLRNDRVRPPRNDDWSTTSRHLTPAAATALRAACPTGVRTLPTATDARCADEIRSVYSDGATTGGAAAFAGFDHRRTEPQYAWLAQLLRGWTVREVESFAAAARAENLAAPQGATQRVGTARVTGWIRPYDQQRDLIDTLRRAGFDVWIVSASPEPVVDVWARGVGIDPSHAIGIRNTTEHGRLTAHFQGCGTVRDGEDTMITYIDGKRCWINREILGVRGPAAERVQPAARRQVLAAGDSDTDVTFLRDATGLRLVLNRNKNELMCRAYENGDGRWLVNPMFIEPKARKTTPYPCATTGHTAGDGTAGPVRRADGSVIPDQEDTVY
;
A
#
# COMPACT_ATOMS: atom_id res chain seq x y z
N MET A 1 -35.38 -9.92 97.89
CA MET A 1 -34.43 -9.93 99.02
C MET A 1 -33.12 -10.51 98.54
N ASN A 2 -32.01 -9.74 98.66
CA ASN A 2 -30.60 -10.15 98.85
C ASN A 2 -29.99 -11.29 97.99
N ARG A 3 -28.74 -11.28 97.52
CA ARG A 3 -27.58 -10.38 97.60
C ARG A 3 -26.47 -11.06 96.74
N ARG A 4 -25.62 -10.22 96.14
CA ARG A 4 -24.15 -10.36 96.04
C ARG A 4 -23.53 -11.46 95.16
N SER A 5 -22.96 -10.96 94.06
CA SER A 5 -21.58 -11.12 93.59
C SER A 5 -20.68 -12.17 94.23
N ARG A 6 -19.97 -12.91 93.37
CA ARG A 6 -18.51 -13.04 93.41
C ARG A 6 -17.96 -13.43 92.04
N THR A 7 -17.00 -12.64 91.60
CA THR A 7 -16.17 -12.78 90.42
C THR A 7 -15.19 -13.94 90.57
N SER A 8 -14.94 -14.68 89.49
CA SER A 8 -13.73 -15.49 89.33
C SER A 8 -13.22 -15.31 87.91
N ALA A 9 -12.01 -14.78 87.82
CA ALA A 9 -11.27 -14.56 86.59
C ALA A 9 -10.80 -15.92 86.04
N ALA A 10 -11.15 -16.21 84.79
CA ALA A 10 -10.62 -17.35 84.04
C ALA A 10 -9.61 -16.83 83.02
N VAL A 11 -8.38 -17.35 83.14
CA VAL A 11 -7.25 -17.11 82.23
C VAL A 11 -7.57 -17.79 80.90
N ALA A 12 -7.72 -17.02 79.82
CA ALA A 12 -7.87 -17.55 78.47
C ALA A 12 -6.48 -17.59 77.80
N ALA A 13 -6.02 -18.81 77.50
CA ALA A 13 -4.83 -19.04 76.70
C ALA A 13 -5.11 -18.67 75.24
N LEU A 14 -4.43 -17.63 74.71
CA LEU A 14 -4.38 -17.37 73.27
C LEU A 14 -3.36 -18.31 72.62
N ALA A 15 -3.84 -19.30 71.88
CA ALA A 15 -3.02 -20.03 70.93
C ALA A 15 -2.73 -19.14 69.71
N LEU A 16 -1.49 -18.69 69.55
CA LEU A 16 -1.02 -18.08 68.30
C LEU A 16 -0.93 -19.17 67.23
N ALA A 17 -1.93 -19.23 66.34
CA ALA A 17 -1.78 -19.92 65.07
C ALA A 17 -0.91 -19.05 64.15
N ALA A 18 0.37 -19.40 64.04
CA ALA A 18 1.26 -18.83 63.04
C ALA A 18 0.86 -19.37 61.65
N THR A 19 -0.01 -18.65 60.94
CA THR A 19 -0.23 -18.87 59.51
C THR A 19 1.03 -18.42 58.76
N THR A 20 1.87 -19.38 58.39
CA THR A 20 2.93 -19.19 57.41
C THR A 20 2.30 -18.88 56.05
N LEU A 21 2.20 -17.59 55.72
CA LEU A 21 1.97 -17.15 54.35
C LEU A 21 3.20 -17.54 53.53
N VAL A 22 3.12 -18.69 52.86
CA VAL A 22 4.06 -19.05 51.80
C VAL A 22 3.81 -18.06 50.67
N SER A 23 4.65 -17.03 50.57
CA SER A 23 4.70 -16.17 49.38
C SER A 23 5.02 -17.05 48.18
N ALA A 24 3.99 -17.39 47.39
CA ALA A 24 4.20 -17.96 46.07
C ALA A 24 5.03 -16.94 45.28
N ALA A 25 6.23 -17.35 44.86
CA ALA A 25 7.04 -16.56 43.94
C ALA A 25 6.15 -16.21 42.71
N PRO A 26 6.19 -14.97 42.21
CA PRO A 26 5.41 -14.63 41.03
C PRO A 26 5.81 -15.61 39.94
N ALA A 27 4.83 -16.34 39.39
CA ALA A 27 5.06 -17.19 38.24
C ALA A 27 5.70 -16.31 37.17
N GLN A 28 6.98 -16.52 36.89
CA GLN A 28 7.64 -15.90 35.75
C GLN A 28 6.81 -16.29 34.52
N ALA A 29 6.08 -15.33 33.97
CA ALA A 29 5.34 -15.53 32.74
C ALA A 29 6.36 -15.98 31.70
N LYS A 30 6.37 -17.28 31.37
CA LYS A 30 7.26 -17.85 30.34
C LYS A 30 7.11 -16.96 29.12
N HIS A 31 8.18 -16.24 28.76
CA HIS A 31 8.14 -15.35 27.61
C HIS A 31 7.72 -16.18 26.40
N ARG A 32 6.56 -15.86 25.82
CA ARG A 32 6.09 -16.55 24.62
C ARG A 32 7.18 -16.41 23.56
N PRO A 33 7.59 -17.49 22.88
CA PRO A 33 8.58 -17.39 21.83
C PRO A 33 8.11 -16.39 20.77
N CYS A 34 9.06 -15.77 20.08
CA CYS A 34 8.76 -14.91 18.95
C CYS A 34 8.16 -15.74 17.81
N PRO A 35 7.12 -15.24 17.13
CA PRO A 35 6.51 -15.98 16.04
C PRO A 35 7.49 -16.01 14.85
N THR A 36 7.40 -17.06 14.06
CA THR A 36 8.14 -17.22 12.81
C THR A 36 7.16 -17.42 11.66
N LEU A 37 7.64 -17.18 10.45
CA LEU A 37 6.89 -17.44 9.22
C LEU A 37 6.53 -18.92 9.12
N SER A 38 5.24 -19.19 8.88
CA SER A 38 4.69 -20.53 8.74
C SER A 38 4.71 -21.02 7.28
N VAL A 39 4.63 -20.10 6.32
CA VAL A 39 4.69 -20.41 4.89
C VAL A 39 6.14 -20.42 4.45
N SER A 40 6.63 -21.60 4.03
CA SER A 40 8.00 -21.79 3.54
C SER A 40 8.10 -21.78 2.01
N ALA A 41 7.08 -22.29 1.31
CA ALA A 41 7.11 -22.41 -0.15
C ALA A 41 7.09 -21.02 -0.82
N GLY A 42 7.87 -20.86 -1.88
CA GLY A 42 7.89 -19.65 -2.72
C GLY A 42 8.85 -18.55 -2.26
N TRP A 43 9.42 -18.62 -1.05
CA TRP A 43 10.53 -17.74 -0.66
C TRP A 43 11.81 -18.16 -1.38
N TYR A 44 12.45 -17.20 -2.05
CA TYR A 44 13.71 -17.42 -2.75
C TYR A 44 14.90 -17.42 -1.78
N GLY A 45 15.83 -18.36 -1.98
CA GLY A 45 17.08 -18.44 -1.21
C GLY A 45 16.84 -18.43 0.30
N ASP A 46 17.51 -17.52 1.00
CA ASP A 46 17.44 -17.37 2.46
C ASP A 46 16.47 -16.25 2.92
N ASN A 47 15.64 -15.70 2.02
CA ASN A 47 14.73 -14.58 2.33
C ASN A 47 13.88 -14.86 3.57
N LYS A 48 13.29 -16.05 3.66
CA LYS A 48 12.49 -16.47 4.84
C LYS A 48 13.31 -16.40 6.12
N ALA A 49 14.51 -16.99 6.12
CA ALA A 49 15.37 -17.03 7.30
C ALA A 49 15.81 -15.62 7.75
N ARG A 50 16.05 -14.73 6.78
CA ARG A 50 16.39 -13.33 7.06
C ARG A 50 15.21 -12.55 7.66
N LEU A 51 13.99 -12.77 7.15
CA LEU A 51 12.77 -12.21 7.73
C LEU A 51 12.51 -12.73 9.14
N ASP A 52 12.64 -14.05 9.36
CA ASP A 52 12.51 -14.67 10.69
C ASP A 52 13.51 -14.06 11.69
N ARG A 53 14.76 -13.82 11.25
CA ARG A 53 15.78 -13.15 12.08
C ARG A 53 15.39 -11.72 12.43
N LEU A 54 14.96 -10.91 11.45
CA LEU A 54 14.49 -9.53 11.71
C LEU A 54 13.35 -9.52 12.74
N ILE A 55 12.40 -10.45 12.61
CA ILE A 55 11.28 -10.57 13.54
C ILE A 55 11.77 -10.93 14.94
N ALA A 56 12.69 -11.88 15.07
CA ALA A 56 13.28 -12.26 16.35
C ALA A 56 14.01 -11.09 17.03
N ASP A 57 14.80 -10.33 16.27
CA ASP A 57 15.61 -9.20 16.76
C ASP A 57 14.74 -8.07 17.36
N HIS A 58 13.51 -7.91 16.89
CA HIS A 58 12.62 -6.83 17.31
C HIS A 58 11.47 -7.25 18.23
N CYS A 59 11.08 -8.53 18.22
CA CYS A 59 9.91 -9.03 18.93
C CYS A 59 9.99 -8.87 20.46
N ALA A 60 11.15 -9.14 21.06
CA ALA A 60 11.33 -9.00 22.51
C ALA A 60 11.17 -7.54 22.95
N ASP A 61 11.81 -6.62 22.24
CA ASP A 61 11.74 -5.18 22.50
C ASP A 61 10.34 -4.62 22.24
N ALA A 62 9.68 -5.06 21.17
CA ALA A 62 8.31 -4.66 20.84
C ALA A 62 7.32 -5.01 21.97
N ARG A 63 7.48 -6.19 22.58
CA ARG A 63 6.62 -6.68 23.66
C ARG A 63 6.91 -6.04 25.02
N THR A 64 8.17 -5.70 25.29
CA THR A 64 8.61 -5.28 26.64
C THR A 64 8.75 -3.77 26.80
N LYS A 65 9.20 -3.05 25.78
CA LYS A 65 9.46 -1.61 25.84
C LYS A 65 8.32 -0.77 25.25
N GLY A 66 7.29 -1.41 24.70
CA GLY A 66 6.14 -0.73 24.07
C GLY A 66 6.46 0.03 22.77
N ARG A 67 7.71 0.02 22.31
CA ARG A 67 8.10 0.63 21.04
C ARG A 67 7.83 -0.35 19.90
N LYS A 68 6.77 -0.10 19.13
CA LYS A 68 6.40 -0.96 18.00
C LYS A 68 7.35 -0.70 16.81
N PRO A 69 8.12 -1.70 16.35
CA PRO A 69 8.86 -1.60 15.11
C PRO A 69 7.89 -1.44 13.94
N LEU A 70 8.16 -0.50 13.04
CA LEU A 70 7.30 -0.20 11.91
C LEU A 70 7.65 -1.08 10.70
N ALA A 71 6.63 -1.66 10.07
CA ALA A 71 6.71 -2.34 8.78
C ALA A 71 5.72 -1.71 7.79
N VAL A 72 6.18 -1.36 6.59
CA VAL A 72 5.34 -0.71 5.57
C VAL A 72 5.33 -1.55 4.29
N PHE A 73 4.14 -1.79 3.74
CA PHE A 73 3.96 -2.58 2.53
C PHE A 73 3.26 -1.72 1.47
N ASP A 74 3.70 -1.82 0.22
CA ASP A 74 2.80 -1.54 -0.90
C ASP A 74 1.71 -2.63 -1.00
N TRP A 75 0.67 -2.38 -1.78
CA TRP A 75 -0.45 -3.29 -1.95
C TRP A 75 -0.42 -4.08 -3.26
N ASP A 76 -0.61 -3.39 -4.37
CA ASP A 76 -0.86 -3.96 -5.69
C ASP A 76 0.40 -4.65 -6.23
N ASN A 77 0.32 -5.92 -6.62
CA ASN A 77 1.48 -6.75 -6.98
C ASN A 77 2.54 -6.97 -5.88
N THR A 78 2.43 -6.36 -4.70
CA THR A 78 3.27 -6.60 -3.51
C THR A 78 2.64 -7.58 -2.53
N VAL A 79 1.45 -7.28 -2.01
CA VAL A 79 0.70 -8.16 -1.07
C VAL A 79 -0.24 -9.09 -1.83
N ILE A 80 -0.71 -8.65 -2.98
CA ILE A 80 -1.58 -9.39 -3.88
C ILE A 80 -0.93 -9.55 -5.26
N LYS A 81 -1.42 -10.48 -6.07
CA LYS A 81 -1.21 -10.53 -7.52
C LYS A 81 -2.30 -9.71 -8.21
N ASN A 82 -1.89 -8.94 -9.23
CA ASN A 82 -2.70 -7.97 -9.97
C ASN A 82 -3.05 -6.74 -9.12
N ASP A 83 -4.00 -5.94 -9.58
CA ASP A 83 -4.16 -4.53 -9.19
C ASP A 83 -5.62 -4.20 -8.84
N VAL A 84 -5.84 -3.62 -7.66
CA VAL A 84 -7.17 -3.26 -7.15
C VAL A 84 -7.74 -2.01 -7.80
N GLY A 85 -6.89 -1.10 -8.27
CA GLY A 85 -7.28 0.05 -9.07
C GLY A 85 -7.89 -0.40 -10.39
N ASP A 86 -7.20 -1.28 -11.11
CA ASP A 86 -7.68 -1.89 -12.35
C ASP A 86 -9.00 -2.62 -12.14
N ALA A 87 -9.04 -3.53 -11.16
CA ALA A 87 -10.24 -4.30 -10.84
C ALA A 87 -11.44 -3.40 -10.52
N THR A 88 -11.20 -2.30 -9.80
CA THR A 88 -12.26 -1.35 -9.44
C THR A 88 -12.71 -0.55 -10.66
N LEU A 89 -11.81 0.02 -11.46
CA LEU A 89 -12.20 0.77 -12.66
C LEU A 89 -13.01 -0.11 -13.62
N TYR A 90 -12.53 -1.32 -13.89
CA TYR A 90 -13.19 -2.26 -14.79
C TYR A 90 -14.58 -2.63 -14.28
N TRP A 91 -14.75 -2.73 -12.96
CA TRP A 91 -16.06 -2.92 -12.36
C TRP A 91 -16.93 -1.67 -12.53
N LEU A 92 -16.42 -0.46 -12.30
CA LEU A 92 -17.17 0.78 -12.48
C LEU A 92 -17.69 0.93 -13.91
N LEU A 93 -16.84 0.62 -14.90
CA LEU A 93 -17.18 0.68 -16.32
C LEU A 93 -18.26 -0.33 -16.70
N ARG A 94 -18.18 -1.57 -16.22
CA ARG A 94 -19.20 -2.61 -16.48
C ARG A 94 -20.52 -2.38 -15.74
N ASN A 95 -20.60 -1.41 -14.83
CA ASN A 95 -21.76 -1.18 -13.95
C ASN A 95 -22.29 0.27 -13.97
N ASP A 96 -21.91 1.08 -14.96
CA ASP A 96 -22.36 2.48 -15.11
C ASP A 96 -22.14 3.32 -13.84
N ARG A 97 -20.93 3.23 -13.26
CA ARG A 97 -20.57 3.95 -12.02
C ARG A 97 -19.60 5.10 -12.21
N VAL A 98 -19.29 5.46 -13.45
CA VAL A 98 -18.57 6.70 -13.75
C VAL A 98 -19.58 7.83 -13.94
N ARG A 99 -19.36 8.97 -13.29
CA ARG A 99 -20.18 10.19 -13.48
C ARG A 99 -19.61 11.03 -14.62
N PRO A 100 -20.44 11.74 -15.40
CA PRO A 100 -19.93 12.67 -16.41
C PRO A 100 -19.10 13.79 -15.77
N PRO A 101 -18.23 14.45 -16.55
CA PRO A 101 -17.50 15.63 -16.09
C PRO A 101 -18.44 16.78 -15.68
N ARG A 102 -17.90 17.75 -14.92
CA ARG A 102 -18.69 18.96 -14.57
C ARG A 102 -18.91 19.76 -15.86
N ASN A 103 -20.12 20.24 -16.10
CA ASN A 103 -20.49 21.05 -17.28
C ASN A 103 -20.11 20.41 -18.62
N ASP A 104 -20.11 19.06 -18.69
CA ASP A 104 -19.67 18.29 -19.88
C ASP A 104 -18.22 18.59 -20.31
N ASP A 105 -17.37 19.06 -19.39
CA ASP A 105 -15.98 19.44 -19.64
C ASP A 105 -15.00 18.45 -18.98
N TRP A 106 -14.47 17.54 -19.79
CA TRP A 106 -13.51 16.51 -19.36
C TRP A 106 -12.22 17.08 -18.80
N SER A 107 -11.81 18.30 -19.14
CA SER A 107 -10.63 18.94 -18.55
C SER A 107 -10.79 19.15 -17.02
N THR A 108 -12.02 19.17 -16.51
CA THR A 108 -12.32 19.25 -15.07
C THR A 108 -12.07 17.95 -14.31
N THR A 109 -11.70 16.86 -15.00
CA THR A 109 -11.48 15.55 -14.36
C THR A 109 -10.04 15.33 -13.93
N SER A 110 -9.08 16.01 -14.54
CA SER A 110 -7.69 16.02 -14.10
C SER A 110 -6.96 17.24 -14.63
N ARG A 111 -6.14 17.87 -13.78
CA ARG A 111 -5.26 18.98 -14.20
C ARG A 111 -4.21 18.57 -15.23
N HIS A 112 -3.93 17.27 -15.35
CA HIS A 112 -2.93 16.73 -16.28
C HIS A 112 -3.56 16.25 -17.59
N LEU A 113 -4.91 16.19 -17.69
CA LEU A 113 -5.57 15.71 -18.90
C LEU A 113 -5.28 16.65 -20.07
N THR A 114 -4.82 16.10 -21.19
CA THR A 114 -4.51 16.90 -22.37
C THR A 114 -5.79 17.37 -23.07
N PRO A 115 -5.75 18.49 -23.81
CA PRO A 115 -6.88 18.93 -24.63
C PRO A 115 -7.33 17.88 -25.65
N ALA A 116 -6.39 17.10 -26.20
CA ALA A 116 -6.69 16.01 -27.14
C ALA A 116 -7.52 14.91 -26.46
N ALA A 117 -7.15 14.50 -25.25
CA ALA A 117 -7.89 13.51 -24.49
C ALA A 117 -9.24 14.01 -24.02
N ALA A 118 -9.32 15.26 -23.55
CA ALA A 118 -10.61 15.87 -23.20
C ALA A 118 -11.58 15.90 -24.40
N THR A 119 -11.07 16.19 -25.59
CA THR A 119 -11.85 16.17 -26.84
C THR A 119 -12.29 14.76 -27.21
N ALA A 120 -11.40 13.78 -27.14
CA ALA A 120 -11.71 12.38 -27.45
C ALA A 120 -12.78 11.82 -26.51
N LEU A 121 -12.63 12.05 -25.19
CA LEU A 121 -13.62 11.66 -24.19
C LEU A 121 -14.98 12.34 -24.41
N ARG A 122 -15.00 13.63 -24.78
CA ARG A 122 -16.24 14.35 -25.11
C ARG A 122 -16.94 13.77 -26.35
N ALA A 123 -16.17 13.35 -27.35
CA ALA A 123 -16.72 12.72 -28.54
C ALA A 123 -17.23 11.30 -28.29
N ALA A 124 -16.55 10.56 -27.40
CA ALA A 124 -16.87 9.17 -27.10
C ALA A 124 -18.10 9.02 -26.19
N CYS A 125 -18.23 9.87 -25.18
CA CYS A 125 -19.21 9.72 -24.10
C CYS A 125 -20.43 10.64 -24.24
N PRO A 126 -21.64 10.16 -23.88
CA PRO A 126 -22.85 10.97 -23.94
C PRO A 126 -22.89 12.03 -22.83
N THR A 127 -23.60 13.12 -23.09
CA THR A 127 -23.86 14.22 -22.14
C THR A 127 -25.28 14.14 -21.56
N GLY A 128 -25.58 14.94 -20.53
CA GLY A 128 -26.93 15.03 -19.96
C GLY A 128 -27.41 13.78 -19.18
N VAL A 129 -26.52 12.84 -18.90
CA VAL A 129 -26.79 11.60 -18.15
C VAL A 129 -26.34 11.74 -16.68
N ARG A 130 -26.94 10.97 -15.76
CA ARG A 130 -26.53 10.99 -14.33
C ARG A 130 -25.24 10.19 -14.09
N THR A 131 -25.09 9.11 -14.83
CA THR A 131 -23.92 8.21 -14.90
C THR A 131 -23.71 7.84 -16.35
N LEU A 132 -22.46 7.66 -16.76
CA LEU A 132 -22.12 7.25 -18.12
C LEU A 132 -22.57 5.79 -18.34
N PRO A 133 -23.23 5.46 -19.47
CA PRO A 133 -23.77 4.13 -19.77
C PRO A 133 -22.70 3.17 -20.31
N THR A 134 -21.52 3.15 -19.68
CA THR A 134 -20.31 2.41 -20.11
C THR A 134 -20.50 0.89 -20.16
N ALA A 135 -21.50 0.32 -19.49
CA ALA A 135 -21.82 -1.10 -19.57
C ALA A 135 -22.36 -1.50 -20.95
N THR A 136 -23.05 -0.57 -21.62
CA THR A 136 -23.70 -0.78 -22.92
C THR A 136 -23.09 0.05 -24.05
N ASP A 137 -22.50 1.20 -23.74
CA ASP A 137 -21.79 2.06 -24.69
C ASP A 137 -20.31 1.71 -24.69
N ALA A 138 -19.93 0.83 -25.61
CA ALA A 138 -18.56 0.38 -25.76
C ALA A 138 -17.60 1.51 -26.14
N ARG A 139 -18.05 2.53 -26.89
CA ARG A 139 -17.19 3.64 -27.33
C ARG A 139 -16.77 4.48 -26.13
N CYS A 140 -17.72 4.83 -25.25
CA CYS A 140 -17.39 5.57 -24.03
C CYS A 140 -16.53 4.72 -23.07
N ALA A 141 -16.85 3.43 -22.92
CA ALA A 141 -16.07 2.53 -22.07
C ALA A 141 -14.62 2.36 -22.56
N ASP A 142 -14.42 2.18 -23.87
CA ASP A 142 -13.11 2.01 -24.48
C ASP A 142 -12.26 3.27 -24.36
N GLU A 143 -12.84 4.46 -24.56
CA GLU A 143 -12.10 5.71 -24.42
C GLU A 143 -11.63 5.94 -22.98
N ILE A 144 -12.52 5.75 -21.98
CA ILE A 144 -12.12 5.86 -20.57
C ILE A 144 -11.07 4.80 -20.21
N ARG A 145 -11.26 3.55 -20.65
CA ARG A 145 -10.31 2.47 -20.38
C ARG A 145 -8.94 2.73 -21.02
N SER A 146 -8.90 3.26 -22.23
CA SER A 146 -7.68 3.63 -22.95
C SER A 146 -6.93 4.74 -22.20
N VAL A 147 -7.63 5.84 -21.86
CA VAL A 147 -7.05 6.97 -21.13
C VAL A 147 -6.43 6.50 -19.80
N TYR A 148 -7.13 5.67 -19.05
CA TYR A 148 -6.62 5.12 -17.79
C TYR A 148 -5.50 4.10 -17.98
N SER A 149 -5.70 3.07 -18.81
CA SER A 149 -4.79 1.91 -18.82
C SER A 149 -3.54 2.15 -19.65
N ASP A 150 -3.65 2.92 -20.73
CA ASP A 150 -2.57 3.13 -21.69
C ASP A 150 -1.94 4.52 -21.58
N GLY A 151 -2.58 5.43 -20.83
CA GLY A 151 -2.16 6.83 -20.80
C GLY A 151 -2.34 7.52 -22.16
N ALA A 152 -3.25 7.02 -23.00
CA ALA A 152 -3.52 7.51 -24.34
C ALA A 152 -5.00 7.38 -24.71
N THR A 153 -5.48 8.22 -25.63
CA THR A 153 -6.81 8.07 -26.25
C THR A 153 -6.87 6.81 -27.11
N THR A 154 -8.06 6.36 -27.50
CA THR A 154 -8.18 5.22 -28.44
C THR A 154 -7.55 5.53 -29.81
N GLY A 155 -7.40 6.82 -30.14
CA GLY A 155 -6.67 7.31 -31.31
C GLY A 155 -5.14 7.43 -31.12
N GLY A 156 -4.60 7.07 -29.95
CA GLY A 156 -3.17 7.06 -29.65
C GLY A 156 -2.57 8.41 -29.23
N ALA A 157 -3.38 9.44 -29.00
CA ALA A 157 -2.87 10.71 -28.48
C ALA A 157 -2.58 10.59 -26.97
N ALA A 158 -1.47 11.18 -26.50
CA ALA A 158 -1.12 11.16 -25.08
C ALA A 158 -2.24 11.76 -24.22
N ALA A 159 -2.66 11.03 -23.20
CA ALA A 159 -3.78 11.42 -22.35
C ALA A 159 -3.39 12.46 -21.30
N PHE A 160 -2.14 12.41 -20.83
CA PHE A 160 -1.68 13.25 -19.74
C PHE A 160 -0.36 13.97 -20.08
N ALA A 161 -0.20 15.17 -19.53
CA ALA A 161 1.01 15.98 -19.68
C ALA A 161 1.24 16.90 -18.47
N GLY A 162 2.45 17.45 -18.37
CA GLY A 162 2.79 18.50 -17.40
C GLY A 162 2.73 18.04 -15.94
N PHE A 163 3.22 16.83 -15.65
CA PHE A 163 3.28 16.26 -14.32
C PHE A 163 4.71 15.94 -13.90
N ASP A 164 4.93 15.86 -12.58
CA ASP A 164 6.21 15.42 -12.02
C ASP A 164 6.19 13.89 -11.86
N HIS A 165 7.05 13.22 -12.63
CA HIS A 165 7.16 11.76 -12.70
C HIS A 165 7.69 11.11 -11.41
N ARG A 166 8.09 11.89 -10.40
CA ARG A 166 8.45 11.42 -9.05
C ARG A 166 7.34 11.62 -8.03
N ARG A 167 6.28 12.36 -8.37
CA ARG A 167 5.22 12.75 -7.42
C ARG A 167 3.85 12.21 -7.79
N THR A 168 3.60 11.94 -9.07
CA THR A 168 2.30 11.45 -9.52
C THR A 168 2.41 10.56 -10.75
N GLU A 169 1.44 9.64 -10.87
CA GLU A 169 1.12 8.91 -12.09
C GLU A 169 -0.32 9.30 -12.45
N PRO A 170 -0.53 10.17 -13.44
CA PRO A 170 -1.85 10.69 -13.77
C PRO A 170 -2.89 9.61 -14.06
N GLN A 171 -2.48 8.45 -14.58
CA GLN A 171 -3.39 7.33 -14.81
C GLN A 171 -4.02 6.84 -13.49
N TYR A 172 -3.21 6.62 -12.46
CA TYR A 172 -3.68 6.17 -11.14
C TYR A 172 -4.45 7.27 -10.41
N ALA A 173 -3.95 8.50 -10.49
CA ALA A 173 -4.65 9.67 -9.97
C ALA A 173 -6.05 9.79 -10.58
N TRP A 174 -6.18 9.65 -11.89
CA TRP A 174 -7.42 9.88 -12.60
C TRP A 174 -8.53 8.90 -12.17
N LEU A 175 -8.21 7.65 -11.84
CA LEU A 175 -9.19 6.74 -11.22
C LEU A 175 -9.78 7.35 -9.94
N ALA A 176 -8.95 7.85 -9.02
CA ALA A 176 -9.43 8.49 -7.80
C ALA A 176 -10.28 9.74 -8.13
N GLN A 177 -9.93 10.50 -9.17
CA GLN A 177 -10.71 11.67 -9.60
C GLN A 177 -12.07 11.27 -10.19
N LEU A 178 -12.15 10.16 -10.93
CA LEU A 178 -13.41 9.65 -11.51
C LEU A 178 -14.43 9.22 -10.45
N LEU A 179 -14.01 8.98 -9.21
CA LEU A 179 -14.89 8.69 -8.08
C LEU A 179 -15.66 9.93 -7.57
N ARG A 180 -15.38 11.12 -8.12
CA ARG A 180 -16.06 12.39 -7.81
C ARG A 180 -17.59 12.23 -7.73
N GLY A 181 -18.19 12.84 -6.72
CA GLY A 181 -19.64 12.86 -6.52
C GLY A 181 -20.24 11.60 -5.88
N TRP A 182 -19.43 10.56 -5.64
CA TRP A 182 -19.79 9.45 -4.76
C TRP A 182 -19.36 9.75 -3.33
N THR A 183 -20.05 9.16 -2.36
CA THR A 183 -19.60 9.11 -0.96
C THR A 183 -18.54 8.02 -0.79
N VAL A 184 -17.70 8.12 0.25
CA VAL A 184 -16.71 7.07 0.60
C VAL A 184 -17.37 5.69 0.68
N ARG A 185 -18.52 5.61 1.37
CA ARG A 185 -19.27 4.35 1.56
C ARG A 185 -19.75 3.73 0.24
N GLU A 186 -20.17 4.56 -0.71
CA GLU A 186 -20.56 4.07 -2.05
C GLU A 186 -19.34 3.52 -2.78
N VAL A 187 -18.19 4.20 -2.73
CA VAL A 187 -16.94 3.70 -3.33
C VAL A 187 -16.49 2.38 -2.68
N GLU A 188 -16.53 2.29 -1.35
CA GLU A 188 -16.24 1.04 -0.63
C GLU A 188 -17.17 -0.10 -1.09
N SER A 189 -18.44 0.18 -1.35
CA SER A 189 -19.38 -0.82 -1.87
C SER A 189 -19.02 -1.30 -3.28
N PHE A 190 -18.52 -0.38 -4.14
CA PHE A 190 -18.06 -0.72 -5.48
C PHE A 190 -16.80 -1.58 -5.41
N ALA A 191 -15.83 -1.19 -4.58
CA ALA A 191 -14.62 -1.95 -4.34
C ALA A 191 -14.91 -3.33 -3.76
N ALA A 192 -15.89 -3.45 -2.86
CA ALA A 192 -16.31 -4.73 -2.28
C ALA A 192 -16.93 -5.67 -3.33
N ALA A 193 -17.75 -5.14 -4.23
CA ALA A 193 -18.32 -5.90 -5.34
C ALA A 193 -17.23 -6.35 -6.33
N ALA A 194 -16.34 -5.43 -6.75
CA ALA A 194 -15.20 -5.75 -7.59
C ALA A 194 -14.31 -6.84 -6.95
N ARG A 195 -14.05 -6.72 -5.64
CA ARG A 195 -13.29 -7.70 -4.86
C ARG A 195 -13.94 -9.07 -4.86
N ALA A 196 -15.24 -9.15 -4.62
CA ALA A 196 -15.96 -10.42 -4.61
C ALA A 196 -15.85 -11.14 -5.97
N GLU A 197 -16.06 -10.42 -7.08
CA GLU A 197 -15.94 -10.97 -8.43
C GLU A 197 -14.53 -11.49 -8.73
N ASN A 198 -13.50 -10.67 -8.45
CA ASN A 198 -12.11 -11.02 -8.75
C ASN A 198 -11.56 -12.17 -7.89
N LEU A 199 -12.02 -12.30 -6.64
CA LEU A 199 -11.66 -13.42 -5.78
C LEU A 199 -12.38 -14.72 -6.18
N ALA A 200 -13.62 -14.64 -6.66
CA ALA A 200 -14.38 -15.80 -7.12
C ALA A 200 -13.88 -16.34 -8.48
N ALA A 201 -13.44 -15.46 -9.37
CA ALA A 201 -12.93 -15.84 -10.70
C ALA A 201 -11.65 -16.68 -10.57
N PRO A 202 -11.44 -17.73 -11.41
CA PRO A 202 -10.22 -18.54 -11.38
C PRO A 202 -8.97 -17.71 -11.71
N GLN A 203 -7.82 -18.17 -11.22
CA GLN A 203 -6.54 -17.58 -11.62
C GLN A 203 -6.38 -17.64 -13.15
N GLY A 204 -5.92 -16.54 -13.75
CA GLY A 204 -5.81 -16.38 -15.21
C GLY A 204 -7.09 -15.91 -15.89
N ALA A 205 -8.21 -15.72 -15.16
CA ALA A 205 -9.46 -15.27 -15.76
C ALA A 205 -9.32 -13.89 -16.41
N THR A 206 -10.05 -13.70 -17.51
CA THR A 206 -10.18 -12.40 -18.17
C THR A 206 -11.64 -12.04 -18.33
N GLN A 207 -11.92 -10.75 -18.36
CA GLN A 207 -13.26 -10.18 -18.46
C GLN A 207 -13.32 -9.15 -19.59
N ARG A 208 -14.52 -8.91 -20.13
CA ARG A 208 -14.74 -7.91 -21.19
C ARG A 208 -15.14 -6.57 -20.58
N VAL A 209 -14.43 -5.50 -20.95
CA VAL A 209 -14.75 -4.11 -20.60
C VAL A 209 -14.71 -3.30 -21.89
N GLY A 210 -15.82 -2.66 -22.25
CA GLY A 210 -15.98 -2.14 -23.60
C GLY A 210 -15.75 -3.25 -24.64
N THR A 211 -14.83 -3.06 -25.58
CA THR A 211 -14.41 -4.09 -26.54
C THR A 211 -13.17 -4.88 -26.09
N ALA A 212 -12.43 -4.41 -25.09
CA ALA A 212 -11.18 -5.02 -24.65
C ALA A 212 -11.40 -6.25 -23.73
N ARG A 213 -10.44 -7.19 -23.76
CA ARG A 213 -10.28 -8.23 -22.73
C ARG A 213 -9.22 -7.78 -21.73
N VAL A 214 -9.58 -7.73 -20.46
CA VAL A 214 -8.69 -7.31 -19.36
C VAL A 214 -8.67 -8.37 -18.27
N THR A 215 -7.71 -8.27 -17.36
CA THR A 215 -7.61 -9.16 -16.18
C THR A 215 -8.90 -9.13 -15.37
N GLY A 216 -9.39 -10.30 -14.96
CA GLY A 216 -10.61 -10.48 -14.18
C GLY A 216 -10.43 -11.25 -12.89
N TRP A 217 -9.23 -11.27 -12.34
CA TRP A 217 -8.92 -12.01 -11.11
C TRP A 217 -7.85 -11.30 -10.28
N ILE A 218 -7.89 -11.52 -8.96
CA ILE A 218 -6.87 -11.10 -7.99
C ILE A 218 -6.65 -12.23 -7.00
N ARG A 219 -5.41 -12.45 -6.55
CA ARG A 219 -5.11 -13.37 -5.44
C ARG A 219 -4.10 -12.78 -4.47
N PRO A 220 -4.37 -12.79 -3.16
CA PRO A 220 -3.35 -12.49 -2.17
C PRO A 220 -2.23 -13.52 -2.20
N TYR A 221 -0.99 -13.08 -1.98
CA TYR A 221 0.12 -14.00 -1.79
C TYR A 221 0.06 -14.56 -0.37
N ASP A 222 0.03 -15.89 -0.25
CA ASP A 222 0.00 -16.55 1.06
C ASP A 222 1.23 -16.21 1.91
N GLN A 223 2.38 -16.02 1.26
CA GLN A 223 3.63 -15.59 1.88
C GLN A 223 3.53 -14.20 2.51
N GLN A 224 2.88 -13.26 1.82
CA GLN A 224 2.72 -11.89 2.32
C GLN A 224 1.66 -11.82 3.42
N ARG A 225 0.58 -12.59 3.30
CA ARG A 225 -0.41 -12.78 4.37
C ARG A 225 0.25 -13.32 5.64
N ASP A 226 1.02 -14.39 5.52
CA ASP A 226 1.75 -14.98 6.64
C ASP A 226 2.78 -14.01 7.23
N LEU A 227 3.49 -13.25 6.40
CA LEU A 227 4.43 -12.22 6.86
C LEU A 227 3.73 -11.11 7.65
N ILE A 228 2.66 -10.53 7.11
CA ILE A 228 1.86 -9.50 7.78
C ILE A 228 1.34 -10.02 9.12
N ASP A 229 0.73 -11.21 9.14
CA ASP A 229 0.19 -11.80 10.36
C ASP A 229 1.29 -12.11 11.40
N THR A 230 2.44 -12.61 10.95
CA THR A 230 3.58 -12.91 11.82
C THR A 230 4.16 -11.64 12.44
N LEU A 231 4.35 -10.58 11.66
CA LEU A 231 4.81 -9.26 12.14
C LEU A 231 3.86 -8.71 13.20
N ARG A 232 2.54 -8.76 12.96
CA ARG A 232 1.53 -8.31 13.93
C ARG A 232 1.58 -9.11 15.22
N ARG A 233 1.69 -10.44 15.16
CA ARG A 233 1.88 -11.31 16.34
C ARG A 233 3.20 -11.06 17.07
N ALA A 234 4.21 -10.54 16.37
CA ALA A 234 5.49 -10.14 16.94
C ALA A 234 5.45 -8.73 17.59
N GLY A 235 4.36 -7.98 17.41
CA GLY A 235 4.18 -6.64 17.99
C GLY A 235 4.64 -5.49 17.08
N PHE A 236 4.85 -5.76 15.78
CA PHE A 236 5.11 -4.72 14.80
C PHE A 236 3.87 -3.86 14.57
N ASP A 237 4.10 -2.58 14.28
CA ASP A 237 3.11 -1.71 13.69
C ASP A 237 3.18 -1.88 12.17
N VAL A 238 2.12 -2.43 11.56
CA VAL A 238 2.12 -2.82 10.14
C VAL A 238 1.15 -1.92 9.38
N TRP A 239 1.65 -1.31 8.30
CA TRP A 239 0.91 -0.35 7.48
C TRP A 239 0.94 -0.71 6.00
N ILE A 240 -0.15 -0.40 5.29
CA ILE A 240 -0.23 -0.42 3.83
C ILE A 240 -0.13 1.02 3.29
N VAL A 241 0.67 1.25 2.26
CA VAL A 241 0.76 2.52 1.53
C VAL A 241 0.72 2.25 0.03
N SER A 242 -0.44 2.48 -0.58
CA SER A 242 -0.76 2.13 -1.97
C SER A 242 -0.96 3.37 -2.84
N ALA A 243 -0.67 3.27 -4.14
CA ALA A 243 -1.03 4.27 -5.14
C ALA A 243 -2.47 4.10 -5.69
N SER A 244 -3.28 3.22 -5.10
CA SER A 244 -4.71 3.08 -5.39
C SER A 244 -5.57 4.05 -4.53
N PRO A 245 -6.82 4.36 -4.93
CA PRO A 245 -7.71 5.20 -4.12
C PRO A 245 -7.90 4.65 -2.71
N GLU A 246 -7.85 5.51 -1.68
CA GLU A 246 -7.88 5.06 -0.28
C GLU A 246 -9.10 4.20 0.08
N PRO A 247 -10.35 4.59 -0.28
CA PRO A 247 -11.53 3.76 0.02
C PRO A 247 -11.49 2.38 -0.66
N VAL A 248 -10.73 2.24 -1.76
CA VAL A 248 -10.56 0.96 -2.45
C VAL A 248 -9.58 0.09 -1.66
N VAL A 249 -8.38 0.59 -1.36
CA VAL A 249 -7.37 -0.19 -0.63
C VAL A 249 -7.86 -0.55 0.78
N ASP A 250 -8.65 0.31 1.44
CA ASP A 250 -9.27 0.02 2.75
C ASP A 250 -10.11 -1.27 2.74
N VAL A 251 -10.91 -1.47 1.69
CA VAL A 251 -11.74 -2.68 1.52
C VAL A 251 -10.86 -3.92 1.32
N TRP A 252 -9.79 -3.78 0.55
CA TRP A 252 -8.91 -4.90 0.22
C TRP A 252 -7.98 -5.28 1.38
N ALA A 253 -7.44 -4.30 2.12
CA ALA A 253 -6.56 -4.44 3.27
C ALA A 253 -7.17 -5.28 4.39
N ARG A 254 -8.48 -5.13 4.64
CA ARG A 254 -9.23 -5.97 5.58
C ARG A 254 -9.12 -7.47 5.26
N GLY A 255 -8.97 -7.81 3.98
CA GLY A 255 -8.83 -9.19 3.50
C GLY A 255 -7.52 -9.90 3.87
N VAL A 256 -6.56 -9.17 4.45
CA VAL A 256 -5.32 -9.70 5.05
C VAL A 256 -5.18 -9.27 6.52
N GLY A 257 -6.29 -8.88 7.14
CA GLY A 257 -6.35 -8.53 8.56
C GLY A 257 -5.86 -7.14 8.92
N ILE A 258 -5.51 -6.28 7.95
CA ILE A 258 -5.14 -4.88 8.20
C ILE A 258 -6.41 -4.02 8.33
N ASP A 259 -6.48 -3.23 9.40
CA ASP A 259 -7.56 -2.26 9.59
C ASP A 259 -7.38 -1.08 8.63
N PRO A 260 -8.45 -0.47 8.08
CA PRO A 260 -8.35 0.74 7.27
C PRO A 260 -7.57 1.87 7.93
N SER A 261 -7.59 1.99 9.25
CA SER A 261 -6.79 3.01 9.96
C SER A 261 -5.27 2.75 9.87
N HIS A 262 -4.86 1.62 9.29
CA HIS A 262 -3.48 1.23 8.98
C HIS A 262 -3.24 1.09 7.46
N ALA A 263 -4.14 1.62 6.62
CA ALA A 263 -3.98 1.71 5.19
C ALA A 263 -4.00 3.18 4.74
N ILE A 264 -3.14 3.50 3.77
CA ILE A 264 -3.06 4.83 3.18
C ILE A 264 -3.10 4.67 1.67
N GLY A 265 -4.01 5.39 1.02
CA GLY A 265 -4.12 5.46 -0.45
C GLY A 265 -4.20 6.89 -0.95
N ILE A 266 -4.62 7.06 -2.21
CA ILE A 266 -4.91 8.39 -2.75
C ILE A 266 -6.17 8.93 -2.06
N ARG A 267 -6.04 10.08 -1.39
CA ARG A 267 -7.15 10.75 -0.68
C ARG A 267 -7.73 11.88 -1.50
N ASN A 268 -8.97 11.75 -1.93
CA ASN A 268 -9.73 12.89 -2.43
C ASN A 268 -10.06 13.87 -1.30
N THR A 269 -10.18 15.16 -1.61
CA THR A 269 -10.92 16.09 -0.73
C THR A 269 -12.41 15.77 -0.78
N THR A 270 -13.18 16.26 0.20
CA THR A 270 -14.62 16.04 0.26
C THR A 270 -15.40 17.34 0.34
N GLU A 271 -16.58 17.34 -0.27
CA GLU A 271 -17.53 18.44 -0.26
C GLU A 271 -18.93 17.87 -0.01
N HIS A 272 -19.63 18.35 1.01
CA HIS A 272 -20.97 17.84 1.39
C HIS A 272 -21.03 16.30 1.53
N GLY A 273 -19.98 15.69 2.12
CA GLY A 273 -19.88 14.25 2.33
C GLY A 273 -19.58 13.41 1.08
N ARG A 274 -19.27 14.05 -0.05
CA ARG A 274 -18.91 13.39 -1.32
C ARG A 274 -17.48 13.68 -1.71
N LEU A 275 -16.84 12.72 -2.37
CA LEU A 275 -15.51 12.90 -2.94
C LEU A 275 -15.54 13.96 -4.04
N THR A 276 -14.53 14.83 -4.08
CA THR A 276 -14.31 15.75 -5.19
C THR A 276 -13.32 15.14 -6.20
N ALA A 277 -13.04 15.86 -7.30
CA ALA A 277 -11.99 15.50 -8.25
C ALA A 277 -10.58 15.91 -7.80
N HIS A 278 -10.46 16.46 -6.60
CA HIS A 278 -9.23 17.03 -6.04
C HIS A 278 -8.70 16.17 -4.91
N PHE A 279 -7.42 16.24 -4.62
CA PHE A 279 -6.74 15.44 -3.59
C PHE A 279 -6.36 16.25 -2.37
N GLN A 280 -6.27 15.56 -1.23
CA GLN A 280 -5.53 16.07 -0.09
C GLN A 280 -4.04 16.13 -0.46
N GLY A 281 -3.38 17.23 -0.11
CA GLY A 281 -1.96 17.43 -0.35
C GLY A 281 -1.10 16.88 0.78
N CYS A 282 0.19 16.69 0.51
CA CYS A 282 1.18 16.34 1.53
C CYS A 282 2.41 17.24 1.41
N GLY A 283 3.02 17.56 2.56
CA GLY A 283 4.25 18.33 2.60
C GLY A 283 4.06 19.79 2.21
N THR A 284 4.68 20.19 1.11
CA THR A 284 4.56 21.50 0.47
C THR A 284 3.31 21.60 -0.42
N VAL A 285 2.70 20.48 -0.80
CA VAL A 285 1.52 20.44 -1.66
C VAL A 285 0.27 20.72 -0.83
N ARG A 286 -0.51 21.72 -1.24
CA ARG A 286 -1.81 22.04 -0.62
C ARG A 286 -2.91 21.15 -1.17
N ASP A 287 -3.98 20.99 -0.39
CA ASP A 287 -5.21 20.34 -0.83
C ASP A 287 -5.73 21.01 -2.13
N GLY A 288 -6.05 20.18 -3.12
CA GLY A 288 -6.52 20.60 -4.44
C GLY A 288 -5.48 21.07 -5.43
N GLU A 289 -4.19 21.03 -5.08
CA GLU A 289 -3.13 21.21 -6.08
C GLU A 289 -2.94 19.99 -6.97
N ASP A 290 -3.35 18.79 -6.54
CA ASP A 290 -3.35 17.56 -7.35
C ASP A 290 -1.99 17.22 -8.01
N THR A 291 -0.88 17.60 -7.37
CA THR A 291 0.49 17.41 -7.91
C THR A 291 1.26 16.28 -7.23
N MET A 292 0.68 15.65 -6.21
CA MET A 292 1.29 14.55 -5.48
C MET A 292 0.21 13.56 -5.01
N ILE A 293 0.43 12.29 -5.29
CA ILE A 293 -0.36 11.17 -4.75
C ILE A 293 0.56 10.26 -3.93
N THR A 294 0.06 9.17 -3.37
CA THR A 294 0.84 8.12 -2.68
C THR A 294 1.70 7.30 -3.67
N TYR A 295 2.59 7.98 -4.39
CA TYR A 295 3.44 7.43 -5.46
C TYR A 295 4.87 7.94 -5.29
N ILE A 296 5.86 7.05 -5.33
CA ILE A 296 7.29 7.35 -5.17
C ILE A 296 7.55 8.29 -3.97
N ASP A 297 7.81 9.57 -4.23
CA ASP A 297 8.18 10.54 -3.19
C ASP A 297 6.98 10.94 -2.35
N GLY A 298 5.78 10.85 -2.91
CA GLY A 298 4.55 11.01 -2.17
C GLY A 298 4.29 9.88 -1.18
N LYS A 299 4.72 8.63 -1.44
CA LYS A 299 4.63 7.54 -0.43
C LYS A 299 5.43 7.90 0.82
N ARG A 300 6.66 8.41 0.67
CA ARG A 300 7.45 8.92 1.81
C ARG A 300 6.70 10.04 2.54
N CYS A 301 6.16 11.00 1.79
CA CYS A 301 5.47 12.12 2.40
C CYS A 301 4.30 11.66 3.29
N TRP A 302 3.45 10.79 2.74
CA TRP A 302 2.29 10.26 3.44
C TRP A 302 2.66 9.36 4.63
N ILE A 303 3.70 8.52 4.51
CA ILE A 303 4.26 7.77 5.64
C ILE A 303 4.69 8.72 6.77
N ASN A 304 5.46 9.75 6.42
CA ASN A 304 5.97 10.69 7.41
C ASN A 304 4.84 11.47 8.08
N ARG A 305 3.81 11.87 7.32
CA ARG A 305 2.66 12.61 7.84
C ARG A 305 1.76 11.76 8.74
N GLU A 306 1.30 10.63 8.24
CA GLU A 306 0.22 9.86 8.87
C GLU A 306 0.76 8.87 9.89
N ILE A 307 1.90 8.24 9.62
CA ILE A 307 2.48 7.22 10.50
C ILE A 307 3.43 7.86 11.51
N LEU A 308 4.29 8.77 11.05
CA LEU A 308 5.30 9.39 11.92
C LEU A 308 4.84 10.73 12.53
N GLY A 309 3.71 11.30 12.11
CA GLY A 309 3.20 12.57 12.64
C GLY A 309 4.02 13.81 12.24
N VAL A 310 4.84 13.72 11.19
CA VAL A 310 5.65 14.83 10.66
C VAL A 310 4.86 15.63 9.65
N ARG A 311 4.59 16.91 9.95
CA ARG A 311 3.76 17.78 9.11
C ARG A 311 4.58 18.81 8.33
N GLY A 312 3.94 19.40 7.32
CA GLY A 312 4.53 20.45 6.48
C GLY A 312 5.72 19.94 5.64
N PRO A 313 6.58 20.84 5.13
CA PRO A 313 7.66 20.48 4.20
C PRO A 313 8.65 19.44 4.74
N ALA A 314 8.73 19.25 6.06
CA ALA A 314 9.55 18.21 6.67
C ALA A 314 9.08 16.79 6.31
N ALA A 315 7.79 16.60 5.98
CA ALA A 315 7.23 15.31 5.59
C ALA A 315 7.87 14.77 4.29
N GLU A 316 8.38 15.62 3.39
CA GLU A 316 9.03 15.17 2.15
C GLU A 316 10.46 14.66 2.36
N ARG A 317 11.04 14.84 3.56
CA ARG A 317 12.44 14.53 3.85
C ARG A 317 12.60 13.17 4.51
N VAL A 318 13.77 12.56 4.35
CA VAL A 318 14.14 11.35 5.09
C VAL A 318 14.19 11.68 6.59
N GLN A 319 13.45 10.92 7.39
CA GLN A 319 13.39 11.12 8.85
C GLN A 319 14.55 10.40 9.57
N PRO A 320 14.86 10.77 10.82
CA PRO A 320 15.86 10.07 11.62
C PRO A 320 15.62 8.56 11.66
N ALA A 321 16.70 7.77 11.52
CA ALA A 321 16.63 6.31 11.41
C ALA A 321 15.81 5.63 12.52
N ALA A 322 15.90 6.12 13.76
CA ALA A 322 15.18 5.56 14.91
C ALA A 322 13.63 5.63 14.80
N ARG A 323 13.08 6.39 13.86
CA ARG A 323 11.64 6.56 13.64
C ARG A 323 11.12 5.82 12.41
N ARG A 324 12.01 5.44 11.49
CA ARG A 324 11.63 4.87 10.19
C ARG A 324 11.31 3.38 10.33
N GLN A 325 10.60 2.88 9.32
CA GLN A 325 10.29 1.48 9.16
C GLN A 325 11.56 0.61 9.18
N VAL A 326 11.50 -0.49 9.92
CA VAL A 326 12.57 -1.50 9.94
C VAL A 326 12.37 -2.54 8.84
N LEU A 327 11.16 -2.66 8.30
CA LEU A 327 10.84 -3.46 7.13
C LEU A 327 10.05 -2.61 6.13
N ALA A 328 10.42 -2.70 4.86
CA ALA A 328 9.58 -2.20 3.78
C ALA A 328 9.41 -3.29 2.70
N ALA A 329 8.24 -3.37 2.09
CA ALA A 329 7.98 -4.28 0.98
C ALA A 329 7.32 -3.57 -0.20
N GLY A 330 7.78 -3.85 -1.43
CA GLY A 330 7.28 -3.24 -2.68
C GLY A 330 7.58 -4.11 -3.90
N ASP A 331 7.17 -3.69 -5.09
CA ASP A 331 7.37 -4.47 -6.33
C ASP A 331 7.68 -3.60 -7.55
N SER A 332 7.64 -2.28 -7.40
CA SER A 332 7.76 -1.35 -8.51
C SER A 332 8.66 -0.16 -8.26
N ASP A 333 8.99 0.56 -9.34
CA ASP A 333 9.67 1.85 -9.26
C ASP A 333 8.87 2.86 -8.42
N THR A 334 7.56 2.63 -8.24
CA THR A 334 6.68 3.45 -7.41
C THR A 334 7.00 3.39 -5.90
N ASP A 335 7.78 2.37 -5.49
CA ASP A 335 8.07 2.04 -4.09
C ASP A 335 9.48 2.44 -3.66
N VAL A 336 10.36 2.77 -4.63
CA VAL A 336 11.80 2.91 -4.41
C VAL A 336 12.15 3.88 -3.30
N THR A 337 11.38 4.96 -3.14
CA THR A 337 11.64 5.98 -2.14
C THR A 337 11.43 5.45 -0.72
N PHE A 338 10.26 4.88 -0.41
CA PHE A 338 10.01 4.38 0.95
C PHE A 338 10.74 3.06 1.24
N LEU A 339 11.01 2.24 0.22
CA LEU A 339 11.88 1.07 0.37
C LEU A 339 13.28 1.51 0.84
N ARG A 340 13.88 2.50 0.18
CA ARG A 340 15.19 3.06 0.60
C ARG A 340 15.16 3.69 1.99
N ASP A 341 13.99 4.15 2.44
CA ASP A 341 13.82 4.70 3.77
C ASP A 341 13.81 3.63 4.88
N ALA A 342 13.67 2.35 4.53
CA ALA A 342 13.76 1.28 5.52
C ALA A 342 15.15 1.20 6.13
N THR A 343 15.18 0.90 7.43
CA THR A 343 16.42 0.78 8.22
C THR A 343 16.87 -0.66 8.39
N GLY A 344 15.96 -1.63 8.38
CA GLY A 344 16.27 -3.06 8.34
C GLY A 344 16.14 -3.59 6.92
N LEU A 345 15.26 -4.56 6.70
CA LEU A 345 15.15 -5.28 5.41
C LEU A 345 14.23 -4.57 4.41
N ARG A 346 14.51 -4.77 3.12
CA ARG A 346 13.72 -4.28 1.97
C ARG A 346 13.34 -5.47 1.12
N LEU A 347 12.10 -5.92 1.25
CA LEU A 347 11.56 -7.02 0.45
C LEU A 347 11.04 -6.49 -0.88
N VAL A 348 11.54 -7.02 -1.99
CA VAL A 348 11.06 -6.65 -3.33
C VAL A 348 10.57 -7.87 -4.09
N LEU A 349 9.40 -7.75 -4.72
CA LEU A 349 8.92 -8.74 -5.67
C LEU A 349 9.37 -8.36 -7.08
N ASN A 350 10.16 -9.23 -7.71
CA ASN A 350 10.73 -8.95 -9.01
C ASN A 350 9.66 -8.98 -10.11
N ARG A 351 9.36 -7.79 -10.64
CA ARG A 351 8.50 -7.57 -11.81
C ARG A 351 9.25 -6.97 -13.00
N ASN A 352 10.58 -7.06 -12.99
CA ASN A 352 11.47 -6.48 -13.98
C ASN A 352 11.35 -4.95 -14.07
N LYS A 353 11.32 -4.27 -12.91
CA LYS A 353 11.19 -2.81 -12.80
C LYS A 353 12.57 -2.17 -12.64
N ASN A 354 12.94 -1.29 -13.57
CA ASN A 354 14.34 -0.93 -13.78
C ASN A 354 14.98 -0.29 -12.55
N GLU A 355 14.42 0.81 -12.03
CA GLU A 355 15.04 1.53 -10.93
C GLU A 355 15.09 0.65 -9.67
N LEU A 356 13.99 -0.03 -9.38
CA LEU A 356 13.87 -0.91 -8.24
C LEU A 356 14.89 -2.03 -8.28
N MET A 357 14.95 -2.77 -9.40
CA MET A 357 15.83 -3.92 -9.52
C MET A 357 17.30 -3.52 -9.59
N CYS A 358 17.63 -2.37 -10.19
CA CYS A 358 18.98 -1.80 -10.11
C CYS A 358 19.44 -1.61 -8.66
N ARG A 359 18.57 -1.08 -7.80
CA ARG A 359 18.90 -0.85 -6.38
C ARG A 359 18.92 -2.15 -5.59
N ALA A 360 17.98 -3.05 -5.86
CA ALA A 360 17.85 -4.29 -5.14
C ALA A 360 18.96 -5.31 -5.45
N TYR A 361 19.45 -5.34 -6.69
CA TYR A 361 20.59 -6.19 -7.08
C TYR A 361 21.95 -5.58 -6.70
N GLU A 362 22.10 -4.26 -6.74
CA GLU A 362 23.34 -3.61 -6.26
C GLU A 362 23.58 -3.91 -4.78
N ASN A 363 22.53 -3.86 -3.96
CA ASN A 363 22.48 -4.36 -2.59
C ASN A 363 23.70 -4.02 -1.70
N GLY A 364 24.27 -2.82 -1.82
CA GLY A 364 25.55 -2.49 -1.16
C GLY A 364 25.54 -2.58 0.37
N ASP A 365 24.37 -2.52 1.02
CA ASP A 365 24.20 -2.70 2.47
C ASP A 365 23.75 -4.11 2.88
N GLY A 366 23.58 -5.01 1.91
CA GLY A 366 23.16 -6.38 2.11
C GLY A 366 21.74 -6.52 2.67
N ARG A 367 20.88 -5.50 2.63
CA ARG A 367 19.53 -5.51 3.26
C ARG A 367 18.37 -5.66 2.27
N TRP A 368 18.65 -5.74 0.98
CA TRP A 368 17.64 -6.04 -0.02
C TRP A 368 17.40 -7.55 -0.11
N LEU A 369 16.13 -7.93 -0.14
CA LEU A 369 15.62 -9.27 -0.37
C LEU A 369 14.90 -9.25 -1.71
N VAL A 370 15.43 -9.93 -2.71
CA VAL A 370 14.75 -10.10 -4.00
C VAL A 370 14.02 -11.42 -3.98
N ASN A 371 12.74 -11.42 -4.34
CA ASN A 371 11.94 -12.62 -4.52
C ASN A 371 11.23 -12.55 -5.87
N PRO A 372 11.11 -13.64 -6.64
CA PRO A 372 10.16 -13.68 -7.75
C PRO A 372 8.73 -13.40 -7.29
N MET A 373 7.83 -13.02 -8.19
CA MET A 373 6.40 -13.01 -7.82
C MET A 373 5.97 -14.42 -7.40
N PHE A 374 5.24 -14.55 -6.30
CA PHE A 374 4.83 -15.87 -5.79
C PHE A 374 3.79 -16.57 -6.69
N ILE A 375 3.06 -15.80 -7.50
CA ILE A 375 2.09 -16.28 -8.47
C ILE A 375 2.45 -15.70 -9.83
N GLU A 376 2.65 -16.58 -10.81
CA GLU A 376 3.04 -16.22 -12.19
C GLU A 376 4.25 -15.26 -12.21
N PRO A 377 5.43 -15.71 -11.74
CA PRO A 377 6.65 -14.92 -11.83
C PRO A 377 6.95 -14.51 -13.26
N LYS A 378 7.63 -13.37 -13.42
CA LYS A 378 8.06 -12.92 -14.74
C LYS A 378 9.17 -13.84 -15.26
N ALA A 379 9.21 -14.04 -16.57
CA ALA A 379 10.36 -14.67 -17.17
C ALA A 379 11.63 -13.86 -16.88
N ARG A 380 12.77 -14.56 -16.77
CA ARG A 380 14.09 -13.96 -16.63
C ARG A 380 14.28 -12.88 -17.68
N LYS A 381 14.67 -11.68 -17.25
CA LYS A 381 15.09 -10.62 -18.15
C LYS A 381 16.46 -11.00 -18.74
N THR A 382 16.53 -11.16 -20.06
CA THR A 382 17.78 -11.55 -20.77
C THR A 382 18.70 -10.37 -21.05
N THR A 383 18.15 -9.15 -20.99
CA THR A 383 18.93 -7.91 -21.09
C THR A 383 19.16 -7.35 -19.69
N PRO A 384 20.37 -6.86 -19.38
CA PRO A 384 20.64 -6.24 -18.09
C PRO A 384 19.67 -5.09 -17.79
N TYR A 385 19.44 -4.82 -16.52
CA TYR A 385 18.80 -3.58 -16.09
C TYR A 385 19.75 -2.41 -16.41
N PRO A 386 19.30 -1.36 -17.13
CA PRO A 386 20.14 -0.29 -17.65
C PRO A 386 20.50 0.75 -16.56
N CYS A 387 21.01 0.29 -15.43
CA CYS A 387 21.28 1.08 -14.24
C CYS A 387 22.26 2.22 -14.48
N ALA A 388 23.24 2.02 -15.36
CA ALA A 388 24.27 3.01 -15.65
C ALA A 388 23.81 4.09 -16.64
N THR A 389 22.62 3.94 -17.24
CA THR A 389 22.18 4.80 -18.34
C THR A 389 20.76 5.34 -18.14
N THR A 390 19.74 4.50 -18.26
CA THR A 390 18.32 4.91 -18.32
C THR A 390 17.44 4.29 -17.23
N GLY A 391 18.06 3.65 -16.23
CA GLY A 391 17.35 2.94 -15.16
C GLY A 391 16.58 3.83 -14.17
N HIS A 392 16.72 5.15 -14.21
CA HIS A 392 16.00 6.11 -13.38
C HIS A 392 15.22 7.10 -14.24
N THR A 393 14.01 7.47 -13.81
CA THR A 393 13.22 8.55 -14.40
C THR A 393 13.20 9.74 -13.43
N ALA A 394 13.71 10.89 -13.87
CA ALA A 394 13.71 12.14 -13.12
C ALA A 394 12.32 12.80 -13.10
N GLY A 395 12.13 13.85 -12.29
CA GLY A 395 10.84 14.51 -12.12
C GLY A 395 10.27 15.11 -13.41
N ASP A 396 11.13 15.58 -14.31
CA ASP A 396 10.74 16.08 -15.63
C ASP A 396 10.51 14.96 -16.68
N GLY A 397 10.59 13.69 -16.27
CA GLY A 397 10.44 12.53 -17.13
C GLY A 397 11.71 12.09 -17.86
N THR A 398 12.82 12.83 -17.71
CA THR A 398 14.08 12.45 -18.36
C THR A 398 14.65 11.15 -17.78
N ALA A 399 15.12 10.28 -18.66
CA ALA A 399 15.80 9.05 -18.27
C ALA A 399 17.26 9.34 -17.89
N GLY A 400 17.76 8.69 -16.84
CA GLY A 400 19.12 8.85 -16.34
C GLY A 400 19.61 7.66 -15.53
N PRO A 401 20.87 7.69 -15.07
CA PRO A 401 21.46 6.60 -14.33
C PRO A 401 20.88 6.50 -12.92
N VAL A 402 20.77 5.27 -12.43
CA VAL A 402 20.48 5.00 -11.02
C VAL A 402 21.74 5.28 -10.21
N ARG A 403 21.60 6.11 -9.17
CA ARG A 403 22.72 6.52 -8.31
C ARG A 403 22.62 5.94 -6.90
N ARG A 404 23.79 5.65 -6.33
CA ARG A 404 23.98 5.35 -4.90
C ARG A 404 23.76 6.59 -4.04
N ALA A 405 23.78 6.41 -2.72
CA ALA A 405 23.65 7.51 -1.77
C ALA A 405 24.80 8.52 -1.84
N ASP A 406 26.00 8.09 -2.24
CA ASP A 406 27.18 8.94 -2.44
C ASP A 406 27.21 9.63 -3.82
N GLY A 407 26.18 9.42 -4.66
CA GLY A 407 26.08 9.99 -6.00
C GLY A 407 26.75 9.19 -7.12
N SER A 408 27.52 8.14 -6.78
CA SER A 408 28.12 7.25 -7.78
C SER A 408 27.06 6.47 -8.56
N VAL A 409 27.38 6.12 -9.81
CA VAL A 409 26.48 5.39 -10.71
C VAL A 409 26.50 3.89 -10.39
N ILE A 410 25.33 3.27 -10.37
CA ILE A 410 25.17 1.81 -10.25
C ILE A 410 25.44 1.20 -11.64
N PRO A 411 26.39 0.26 -11.79
CA PRO A 411 26.58 -0.49 -13.02
C PRO A 411 25.32 -1.29 -13.38
N ASP A 412 25.15 -1.60 -14.67
CA ASP A 412 24.04 -2.45 -15.11
C ASP A 412 24.01 -3.77 -14.32
N GLN A 413 22.80 -4.22 -13.97
CA GLN A 413 22.59 -5.38 -13.12
C GLN A 413 21.97 -6.52 -13.93
N GLU A 414 22.38 -7.75 -13.64
CA GLU A 414 21.80 -8.95 -14.25
C GLU A 414 20.59 -9.44 -13.48
N ASP A 415 19.61 -10.02 -14.18
CA ASP A 415 18.47 -10.64 -13.56
C ASP A 415 18.82 -12.04 -13.05
N THR A 416 19.08 -12.13 -11.74
CA THR A 416 19.57 -13.34 -11.07
C THR A 416 18.49 -14.05 -10.23
N VAL A 417 17.35 -13.39 -9.98
CA VAL A 417 16.24 -13.91 -9.17
C VAL A 417 14.93 -13.67 -9.92
N TYR A 418 14.39 -14.69 -10.60
CA TYR A 418 13.25 -14.58 -11.51
C TYR A 418 12.22 -15.68 -11.34
#